data_AF-A0A833EBM2-F1
#
_entry.id   AF-A0A833EBM2-F1
#
_cell.length_a   1.000
_cell.length_b   1.000
_cell.length_c   1.000
_cell.angle_alpha   90.00
_cell.angle_beta   90.00
_cell.angle_gamma   90.00
#
_symmetry.space_group_name_H-M   'P 1'
#
loop_
_entity.id
_entity.type
_entity.pdbx_description
1 polymer ?
#
loop_
_entity_poly.entity_id
_entity_poly.type
_entity_poly.pdbx_seq_one_letter_code
_entity_poly.pdbx_strand_id
1 'polypeptide(L)'
;MELNVWDVPEIRERLDWYYKVSTNKKPAKYLICRRIEASINPAEATEEELWDEHEKLSPEFQKIFNAIKEDKMELSELRRAAPSFLDVKVAIVKRMLRHCNFCRWNCRVDRAEGTKHGTCQLESESRVSSYFHHRGEELPIRGTSGSGTIFFTSCNMRCVFCQNGDISHDKDNGVVFSPYMLALAMWQLRLEGCHNINLVGGEPTIHLHTIVEAINLLRFFNSLSGVGEIMSVKADAFIPYRM
;
A
#
# COMPACT_ATOMS: atom_id res chain seq x y z
N MET A 1 13.84 20.06 -10.62
CA MET A 1 13.05 20.92 -11.52
C MET A 1 11.60 20.45 -11.44
N GLU A 2 10.65 21.35 -11.23
CA GLU A 2 9.22 21.00 -11.18
C GLU A 2 8.70 20.75 -12.60
N LEU A 3 7.79 19.80 -12.76
CA LEU A 3 7.20 19.48 -14.08
C LEU A 3 6.14 20.53 -14.45
N ASN A 4 6.15 21.03 -15.69
CA ASN A 4 5.17 21.99 -16.19
C ASN A 4 3.70 21.51 -16.08
N VAL A 5 3.47 20.20 -15.92
CA VAL A 5 2.12 19.66 -15.68
C VAL A 5 1.47 20.25 -14.43
N TRP A 6 2.27 20.69 -13.45
CA TRP A 6 1.79 21.32 -12.23
C TRP A 6 1.37 22.78 -12.41
N ASP A 7 1.69 23.40 -13.56
CA ASP A 7 1.24 24.76 -13.91
C ASP A 7 -0.21 24.74 -14.43
N VAL A 8 -0.77 23.57 -14.75
CA VAL A 8 -2.17 23.42 -15.17
C VAL A 8 -3.09 23.52 -13.93
N PRO A 9 -3.95 24.55 -13.83
CA PRO A 9 -4.74 24.80 -12.62
C PRO A 9 -5.63 23.63 -12.21
N GLU A 10 -6.31 22.98 -13.16
CA GLU A 10 -7.20 21.84 -12.89
C GLU A 10 -6.45 20.64 -12.29
N ILE A 11 -5.24 20.36 -12.79
CA ILE A 11 -4.39 19.27 -12.26
C ILE A 11 -3.94 19.63 -10.84
N ARG A 12 -3.47 20.87 -10.64
CA ARG A 12 -3.01 21.32 -9.33
C ARG A 12 -4.12 21.28 -8.29
N GLU A 13 -5.34 21.70 -8.64
CA GLU A 13 -6.50 21.68 -7.77
C GLU A 13 -6.91 20.25 -7.39
N ARG A 14 -7.09 19.36 -8.39
CA ARG A 14 -7.57 17.99 -8.14
C ARG A 14 -6.57 17.09 -7.44
N LEU A 15 -5.27 17.30 -7.69
CA LEU A 15 -4.19 16.48 -7.16
C LEU A 15 -3.34 17.20 -6.11
N ASP A 16 -3.81 18.31 -5.53
CA ASP A 16 -3.05 19.12 -4.56
C ASP A 16 -2.50 18.28 -3.40
N TRP A 17 -3.35 17.47 -2.77
CA TRP A 17 -2.93 16.60 -1.67
C TRP A 17 -1.88 15.58 -2.12
N TYR A 18 -2.11 14.95 -3.28
CA TYR A 18 -1.17 13.98 -3.84
C TYR A 18 0.19 14.62 -4.09
N TYR A 19 0.22 15.79 -4.75
CA TYR A 19 1.44 16.56 -5.01
C TYR A 19 2.17 16.93 -3.72
N LYS A 20 1.45 17.43 -2.71
CA LYS A 20 2.06 17.79 -1.43
C LYS A 20 2.64 16.56 -0.71
N VAL A 21 2.01 15.40 -0.82
CA VAL A 21 2.54 14.15 -0.26
C VAL A 21 3.77 13.65 -1.03
N SER A 22 3.71 13.60 -2.37
CA SER A 22 4.82 13.12 -3.19
C SER A 22 6.07 13.99 -3.09
N THR A 23 5.89 15.29 -2.81
CA THR A 23 6.97 16.26 -2.56
C THR A 23 7.35 16.38 -1.08
N ASN A 24 6.84 15.53 -0.19
CA ASN A 24 7.11 15.52 1.26
C ASN A 24 6.70 16.80 2.01
N LYS A 25 5.83 17.63 1.43
CA LYS A 25 5.24 18.81 2.08
C LYS A 25 4.10 18.44 3.03
N LYS A 26 3.41 17.31 2.77
CA LYS A 26 2.35 16.78 3.63
C LYS A 26 2.55 15.28 3.89
N PRO A 27 2.06 14.77 5.04
CA PRO A 27 2.24 13.36 5.36
C PRO A 27 1.30 12.46 4.56
N ALA A 28 1.75 11.25 4.22
CA ALA A 28 0.85 10.21 3.74
C ALA A 28 -0.18 9.83 4.82
N LYS A 29 -1.40 9.48 4.43
CA LYS A 29 -2.52 9.21 5.35
C LYS A 29 -2.23 8.13 6.39
N TYR A 30 -1.47 7.09 6.03
CA TYR A 30 -1.11 6.03 6.99
C TYR A 30 -0.24 6.55 8.14
N LEU A 31 0.54 7.62 7.93
CA LEU A 31 1.33 8.26 8.99
C LEU A 31 0.43 8.94 10.03
N ILE A 32 -0.72 9.46 9.59
CA ILE A 32 -1.76 10.03 10.46
C ILE A 32 -2.46 8.92 11.24
N CYS A 33 -2.84 7.82 10.58
CA CYS A 33 -3.46 6.65 11.25
C CYS A 33 -2.60 6.12 12.40
N ARG A 34 -1.26 6.20 12.30
CA ARG A 34 -0.33 5.77 13.36
C ARG A 34 -0.30 6.67 14.60
N ARG A 35 -0.97 7.82 14.56
CA ARG A 35 -1.04 8.80 15.68
C ARG A 35 -2.36 8.75 16.45
N ILE A 36 -3.30 7.93 15.98
CA ILE A 36 -4.62 7.80 16.58
C ILE A 36 -4.58 6.54 17.43
N GLU A 37 -4.77 6.70 18.73
CA GLU A 37 -4.74 5.62 19.71
C GLU A 37 -5.99 4.75 19.61
N ALA A 38 -5.79 3.44 19.62
CA ALA A 38 -6.87 2.48 19.74
C ALA A 38 -7.08 2.10 21.20
N SER A 39 -8.34 2.01 21.60
CA SER A 39 -8.79 1.75 22.97
C SER A 39 -8.73 0.25 23.33
N ILE A 40 -8.50 -0.61 22.35
CA ILE A 40 -8.53 -2.07 22.47
C ILE A 40 -7.19 -2.66 22.02
N ASN A 41 -6.90 -3.89 22.46
CA ASN A 41 -5.77 -4.67 21.96
C ASN A 41 -6.15 -5.40 20.66
N PRO A 42 -5.63 -5.01 19.47
CA PRO A 42 -6.07 -5.60 18.20
C PRO A 42 -5.67 -7.07 18.03
N ALA A 43 -4.69 -7.55 18.81
CA ALA A 43 -4.24 -8.95 18.78
C ALA A 43 -5.26 -9.89 19.43
N GLU A 44 -5.99 -9.42 20.43
CA GLU A 44 -6.91 -10.24 21.25
C GLU A 44 -8.38 -9.99 20.91
N ALA A 45 -8.71 -8.84 20.33
CA ALA A 45 -10.08 -8.47 19.98
C ALA A 45 -10.73 -9.42 18.95
N THR A 46 -12.05 -9.55 19.00
CA THR A 46 -12.86 -10.16 17.95
C THR A 46 -12.89 -9.28 16.68
N GLU A 47 -13.37 -9.82 15.56
CA GLU A 47 -13.52 -9.01 14.35
C GLU A 47 -14.57 -7.90 14.50
N GLU A 48 -15.66 -8.17 15.22
CA GLU A 48 -16.72 -7.20 15.52
C GLU A 48 -16.18 -6.01 16.32
N GLU A 49 -15.48 -6.28 17.43
CA GLU A 49 -14.86 -5.24 18.25
C GLU A 49 -13.86 -4.37 17.46
N LEU A 50 -13.16 -4.96 16.49
CA LEU A 50 -12.24 -4.20 15.64
C LEU A 50 -12.96 -3.27 14.67
N TRP A 51 -14.09 -3.70 14.11
CA TRP A 51 -14.92 -2.85 13.25
C TRP A 51 -15.56 -1.72 14.06
N ASP A 52 -16.07 -2.01 15.27
CA ASP A 52 -16.59 -0.99 16.18
C ASP A 52 -15.52 0.06 16.52
N GLU A 53 -14.31 -0.38 16.87
CA GLU A 53 -13.21 0.55 17.13
C GLU A 53 -12.82 1.32 15.86
N HIS A 54 -12.86 0.69 14.68
CA HIS A 54 -12.56 1.39 13.43
C HIS A 54 -13.59 2.49 13.14
N GLU A 55 -14.87 2.21 13.30
CA GLU A 55 -15.94 3.19 13.13
C GLU A 55 -15.80 4.35 14.12
N LYS A 56 -15.46 4.04 15.38
CA LYS A 56 -15.19 5.05 16.42
C LYS A 56 -13.99 5.95 16.10
N LEU A 57 -12.90 5.39 15.57
CA LEU A 57 -11.68 6.14 15.27
C LEU A 57 -11.72 6.88 13.93
N SER A 58 -12.65 6.52 13.04
CA SER A 58 -12.78 7.12 11.70
C SER A 58 -13.08 8.63 11.72
N PRO A 59 -14.02 9.15 12.54
CA PRO A 59 -14.24 10.58 12.69
C PRO A 59 -13.01 11.35 13.21
N GLU A 60 -12.28 10.77 14.17
CA GLU A 60 -11.07 11.40 14.70
C GLU A 60 -9.97 11.47 13.64
N PHE A 61 -9.84 10.44 12.79
CA PHE A 61 -8.97 10.50 11.61
C PHE A 61 -9.35 11.64 10.68
N GLN A 62 -10.63 11.80 10.35
CA GLN A 62 -11.07 12.86 9.44
C GLN A 62 -10.79 14.25 10.03
N LYS A 63 -11.03 14.43 11.32
CA LYS A 63 -10.74 15.68 12.04
C LYS A 63 -9.25 16.04 11.97
N ILE A 64 -8.36 15.10 12.31
CA ILE A 64 -6.91 15.33 12.26
C ILE A 64 -6.43 15.53 10.82
N PHE A 65 -6.92 14.71 9.88
CA PHE A 65 -6.58 14.84 8.46
C PHE A 65 -6.95 16.22 7.91
N ASN A 66 -8.15 16.71 8.21
CA ASN A 66 -8.60 18.04 7.78
C ASN A 66 -7.80 19.16 8.46
N ALA A 67 -7.48 19.04 9.76
CA ALA A 67 -6.62 20.01 10.44
C ALA A 67 -5.23 20.10 9.81
N ILE A 68 -4.60 18.96 9.48
CA ILE A 68 -3.31 18.93 8.77
C ILE A 68 -3.44 19.47 7.35
N LYS A 69 -4.54 19.15 6.65
CA LYS A 69 -4.81 19.63 5.29
C LYS A 69 -4.96 21.16 5.23
N GLU A 70 -5.52 21.75 6.27
CA GLU A 70 -5.76 23.19 6.41
C GLU A 70 -4.61 23.92 7.14
N ASP A 71 -3.45 23.27 7.34
CA ASP A 71 -2.28 23.85 8.01
C ASP A 71 -2.56 24.32 9.46
N LYS A 72 -3.58 23.77 10.11
CA LYS A 72 -3.96 24.06 11.51
C LYS A 72 -3.26 23.17 12.52
N MET A 73 -2.56 22.14 12.05
CA MET A 73 -1.87 21.14 12.85
C MET A 73 -0.75 20.51 12.03
N GLU A 74 0.39 20.29 12.66
CA GLU A 74 1.51 19.54 12.09
C GLU A 74 1.55 18.11 12.63
N LEU A 75 1.97 17.16 11.77
CA LEU A 75 2.06 15.76 12.19
C LEU A 75 3.01 15.59 13.38
N SER A 76 4.08 16.39 13.50
CA SER A 76 5.06 16.31 14.59
C SER A 76 4.47 16.59 15.97
N GLU A 77 3.33 17.28 16.06
CA GLU A 77 2.67 17.60 17.33
C GLU A 77 1.99 16.38 17.97
N LEU A 78 1.66 15.37 17.15
CA LEU A 78 0.97 14.17 17.61
C LEU A 78 1.98 13.10 18.05
N ARG A 79 1.72 12.38 19.14
CA ARG A 79 2.58 11.24 19.53
C ARG A 79 2.23 9.99 18.70
N ARG A 80 3.21 9.10 18.52
CA ARG A 80 2.92 7.76 17.95
C ARG A 80 2.08 6.98 18.95
N ALA A 81 1.01 6.37 18.47
CA ALA A 81 0.16 5.50 19.26
C ALA A 81 0.60 4.04 19.12
N ALA A 82 0.37 3.27 20.17
CA ALA A 82 0.59 1.82 20.19
C ALA A 82 -0.33 1.19 21.26
N PRO A 83 -1.41 0.47 20.88
CA PRO A 83 -1.86 0.21 19.51
C PRO A 83 -2.43 1.46 18.82
N SER A 84 -2.31 1.52 17.49
CA SER A 84 -2.81 2.62 16.67
C SER A 84 -4.00 2.22 15.79
N PHE A 85 -4.69 3.21 15.22
CA PHE A 85 -5.74 2.97 14.23
C PHE A 85 -5.24 2.18 13.01
N LEU A 86 -3.95 2.28 12.67
CA LEU A 86 -3.37 1.43 11.61
C LEU A 86 -3.24 -0.02 12.06
N ASP A 87 -2.91 -0.30 13.32
CA ASP A 87 -2.83 -1.67 13.85
C ASP A 87 -4.22 -2.33 13.90
N VAL A 88 -5.29 -1.56 14.19
CA VAL A 88 -6.70 -2.03 14.05
C VAL A 88 -6.98 -2.45 12.61
N LYS A 89 -6.61 -1.64 11.62
CA LYS A 89 -6.83 -1.97 10.20
C LYS A 89 -6.07 -3.22 9.77
N VAL A 90 -4.83 -3.42 10.25
CA VAL A 90 -4.06 -4.65 10.00
C VAL A 90 -4.78 -5.86 10.57
N ALA A 91 -5.25 -5.76 11.80
CA ALA A 91 -5.98 -6.83 12.50
C ALA A 91 -7.28 -7.21 11.77
N ILE A 92 -8.01 -6.24 11.24
CA ILE A 92 -9.23 -6.44 10.43
C ILE A 92 -8.91 -7.22 9.14
N VAL A 93 -8.01 -6.70 8.30
CA VAL A 93 -7.75 -7.34 7.00
C VAL A 93 -7.19 -8.76 7.14
N LYS A 94 -6.47 -9.06 8.23
CA LYS A 94 -6.03 -10.44 8.52
C LYS A 94 -7.20 -11.36 8.87
N ARG A 95 -8.15 -10.92 9.69
CA ARG A 95 -9.33 -11.72 10.07
C ARG A 95 -10.26 -11.97 8.88
N MET A 96 -10.44 -10.96 8.03
CA MET A 96 -11.23 -11.05 6.80
C MET A 96 -10.76 -12.16 5.85
N LEU A 97 -9.50 -12.64 5.92
CA LEU A 97 -9.05 -13.79 5.12
C LEU A 97 -9.86 -15.06 5.39
N ARG A 98 -10.39 -15.23 6.60
CA ARG A 98 -11.22 -16.38 7.00
C ARG A 98 -12.59 -16.39 6.31
N HIS A 99 -13.03 -15.26 5.76
CA HIS A 99 -14.28 -15.11 5.01
C HIS A 99 -14.13 -14.09 3.88
N CYS A 100 -13.12 -14.28 3.02
CA CYS A 100 -12.61 -13.25 2.11
C CYS A 100 -13.69 -12.50 1.30
N ASN A 101 -13.72 -11.18 1.50
CA ASN A 101 -14.59 -10.22 0.82
C ASN A 101 -13.82 -9.02 0.23
N PHE A 102 -12.51 -9.18 -0.04
CA PHE A 102 -11.65 -8.10 -0.56
C PHE A 102 -12.03 -7.58 -1.95
N CYS A 103 -12.66 -8.40 -2.78
CA CYS A 103 -13.10 -8.01 -4.12
C CYS A 103 -14.62 -8.12 -4.25
N ARG A 104 -15.18 -7.49 -5.28
CA ARG A 104 -16.64 -7.42 -5.52
C ARG A 104 -17.33 -8.79 -5.62
N TRP A 105 -16.58 -9.86 -5.91
CA TRP A 105 -17.15 -11.22 -5.94
C TRP A 105 -17.65 -11.68 -4.58
N ASN A 106 -17.12 -11.12 -3.48
CA ASN A 106 -17.55 -11.39 -2.11
C ASN A 106 -17.70 -12.91 -1.85
N CYS A 107 -16.69 -13.69 -2.23
CA CYS A 107 -16.79 -15.16 -2.26
C CYS A 107 -16.87 -15.81 -0.88
N ARG A 108 -16.45 -15.10 0.18
CA ARG A 108 -16.43 -15.56 1.57
C ARG A 108 -15.61 -16.84 1.80
N VAL A 109 -14.69 -17.14 0.88
CA VAL A 109 -13.78 -18.29 0.99
C VAL A 109 -12.79 -18.03 2.13
N ASP A 110 -12.56 -19.05 2.96
CA ASP A 110 -11.45 -19.04 3.91
C ASP A 110 -10.13 -19.27 3.17
N ARG A 111 -9.43 -18.17 2.88
CA ARG A 111 -8.13 -18.17 2.22
C ARG A 111 -6.99 -18.64 3.12
N ALA A 112 -7.20 -18.63 4.44
CA ALA A 112 -6.19 -19.08 5.40
C ALA A 112 -6.27 -20.59 5.66
N GLU A 113 -7.39 -21.24 5.37
CA GLU A 113 -7.50 -22.70 5.31
C GLU A 113 -6.91 -23.27 4.02
N GLY A 114 -7.13 -22.58 2.89
CA GLY A 114 -6.55 -22.97 1.58
C GLY A 114 -7.25 -24.14 0.88
N THR A 115 -8.41 -24.58 1.37
CA THR A 115 -9.13 -25.74 0.81
C THR A 115 -10.06 -25.41 -0.36
N LYS A 116 -10.40 -24.12 -0.54
CA LYS A 116 -11.22 -23.61 -1.65
C LYS A 116 -10.61 -22.32 -2.18
N HIS A 117 -10.91 -22.01 -3.44
CA HIS A 117 -10.43 -20.78 -4.08
C HIS A 117 -11.58 -19.97 -4.66
N GLY A 118 -11.51 -18.64 -4.51
CA GLY A 118 -12.36 -17.71 -5.24
C GLY A 118 -11.88 -17.48 -6.68
N THR A 119 -12.50 -16.57 -7.43
CA THR A 119 -12.09 -16.23 -8.81
C THR A 119 -10.64 -15.71 -8.89
N CYS A 120 -10.13 -15.12 -7.82
CA CYS A 120 -8.73 -14.72 -7.71
C CYS A 120 -7.76 -15.90 -7.62
N GLN A 121 -8.22 -17.11 -7.28
CA GLN A 121 -7.40 -18.32 -7.17
C GLN A 121 -6.30 -18.27 -6.08
N LEU A 122 -6.35 -17.29 -5.17
CA LEU A 122 -5.33 -17.09 -4.15
C LEU A 122 -5.74 -17.62 -2.79
N GLU A 123 -4.74 -18.08 -2.04
CA GLU A 123 -4.80 -18.41 -0.61
C GLU A 123 -4.28 -17.21 0.22
N SER A 124 -3.68 -17.45 1.39
CA SER A 124 -3.14 -16.40 2.25
C SER A 124 -1.86 -15.76 1.72
N GLU A 125 -1.19 -16.37 0.75
CA GLU A 125 0.04 -15.83 0.16
C GLU A 125 -0.25 -14.67 -0.80
N SER A 126 0.67 -13.71 -0.84
CA SER A 126 0.74 -12.69 -1.87
C SER A 126 2.03 -12.87 -2.66
N ARG A 127 1.94 -12.71 -3.97
CA ARG A 127 3.08 -12.84 -4.88
C ARG A 127 3.33 -11.53 -5.61
N VAL A 128 4.60 -11.22 -5.78
CA VAL A 128 5.08 -10.07 -6.55
C VAL A 128 5.85 -10.61 -7.74
N SER A 129 5.41 -10.25 -8.94
CA SER A 129 6.10 -10.59 -10.19
C SER A 129 7.32 -9.69 -10.41
N SER A 130 7.16 -8.38 -10.18
CA SER A 130 8.26 -7.42 -10.30
C SER A 130 8.01 -6.15 -9.49
N TYR A 131 9.09 -5.42 -9.17
CA TYR A 131 9.01 -4.03 -8.75
C TYR A 131 10.14 -3.20 -9.37
N PHE A 132 9.86 -1.93 -9.67
CA PHE A 132 10.76 -1.08 -10.45
C PHE A 132 10.37 0.41 -10.48
N HIS A 133 11.25 1.26 -11.02
CA HIS A 133 10.95 2.66 -11.32
C HIS A 133 10.13 2.80 -12.61
N HIS A 134 8.81 2.83 -12.49
CA HIS A 134 7.94 2.99 -13.64
C HIS A 134 7.92 4.45 -14.13
N ARG A 135 8.45 4.67 -15.34
CA ARG A 135 8.45 5.96 -16.04
C ARG A 135 7.30 6.11 -17.04
N GLY A 136 6.45 5.10 -17.18
CA GLY A 136 5.31 5.08 -18.10
C GLY A 136 4.03 5.73 -17.56
N GLU A 137 3.90 5.91 -16.24
CA GLU A 137 2.71 6.59 -15.65
C GLU A 137 2.59 8.06 -16.10
N GLU A 138 1.43 8.64 -15.89
CA GLU A 138 1.17 10.04 -16.16
C GLU A 138 2.10 10.96 -15.36
N LEU A 139 2.49 12.09 -15.99
CA LEU A 139 3.43 13.06 -15.43
C LEU A 139 3.13 13.47 -13.98
N PRO A 140 1.86 13.75 -13.58
CA PRO A 140 1.55 14.12 -12.19
C PRO A 140 1.84 13.00 -11.19
N ILE A 141 1.81 11.73 -11.62
CA ILE A 141 1.96 10.56 -10.75
C ILE A 141 3.42 10.15 -10.64
N ARG A 142 4.10 9.88 -11.77
CA ARG A 142 5.52 9.45 -11.73
C ARG A 142 6.50 10.56 -11.33
N GLY A 143 6.11 11.82 -11.45
CA GLY A 143 7.03 12.93 -11.27
C GLY A 143 8.28 12.80 -12.14
N THR A 144 9.41 13.31 -11.64
CA THR A 144 10.70 13.31 -12.35
C THR A 144 11.50 12.03 -12.18
N SER A 145 11.24 11.29 -11.09
CA SER A 145 12.09 10.18 -10.64
C SER A 145 11.44 8.81 -10.82
N GLY A 146 10.21 8.77 -11.34
CA GLY A 146 9.46 7.54 -11.52
C GLY A 146 8.46 7.29 -10.40
N SER A 147 7.48 6.46 -10.74
CA SER A 147 6.54 5.84 -9.82
C SER A 147 7.13 4.51 -9.34
N GLY A 148 7.23 4.28 -8.04
CA GLY A 148 7.76 3.04 -7.48
C GLY A 148 6.71 1.94 -7.62
N THR A 149 6.74 1.23 -8.73
CA THR A 149 5.70 0.26 -9.09
C THR A 149 6.01 -1.11 -8.54
N ILE A 150 5.01 -1.77 -7.96
CA ILE A 150 5.06 -3.16 -7.50
C ILE A 150 3.91 -3.91 -8.18
N PHE A 151 4.24 -4.91 -8.99
CA PHE A 151 3.31 -5.76 -9.73
C PHE A 151 2.98 -7.03 -8.94
N PHE A 152 1.76 -7.10 -8.44
CA PHE A 152 1.17 -8.30 -7.86
C PHE A 152 0.69 -9.26 -8.95
N THR A 153 0.57 -10.54 -8.60
CA THR A 153 0.04 -11.57 -9.51
C THR A 153 -1.42 -11.89 -9.23
N SER A 154 -2.07 -12.50 -10.23
CA SER A 154 -3.48 -12.86 -10.23
C SER A 154 -4.47 -11.69 -10.23
N CYS A 155 -5.58 -11.89 -10.91
CA CYS A 155 -6.68 -10.93 -11.00
C CYS A 155 -8.02 -11.67 -11.04
N ASN A 156 -9.01 -11.16 -10.30
CA ASN A 156 -10.37 -11.69 -10.25
C ASN A 156 -11.26 -11.29 -11.43
N MET A 157 -10.77 -10.50 -12.40
CA MET A 157 -11.55 -10.07 -13.58
C MET A 157 -11.24 -10.86 -14.86
N ARG A 158 -10.03 -11.42 -15.00
CA ARG A 158 -9.58 -12.27 -16.13
C ARG A 158 -9.87 -11.67 -17.53
N CYS A 159 -9.54 -10.41 -17.74
CA CYS A 159 -9.86 -9.69 -18.98
C CYS A 159 -9.12 -10.29 -20.19
N VAL A 160 -9.85 -10.58 -21.28
CA VAL A 160 -9.29 -11.13 -22.53
C VAL A 160 -8.25 -10.21 -23.19
N PHE A 161 -8.34 -8.90 -22.94
CA PHE A 161 -7.46 -7.86 -23.48
C PHE A 161 -6.43 -7.35 -22.45
N CYS A 162 -6.19 -8.08 -21.36
CA CYS A 162 -5.25 -7.64 -20.32
C CYS A 162 -3.83 -7.52 -20.86
N GLN A 163 -3.25 -6.32 -20.80
CA GLN A 163 -1.85 -6.07 -21.19
C GLN A 163 -0.85 -6.84 -20.31
N ASN A 164 -1.21 -7.05 -19.04
CA ASN A 164 -0.45 -7.81 -18.05
C ASN A 164 -1.06 -9.20 -17.82
N GLY A 165 -1.62 -9.81 -18.87
CA GLY A 165 -2.31 -11.10 -18.77
C GLY A 165 -1.39 -12.24 -18.32
N ASP A 166 -0.10 -12.15 -18.63
CA ASP A 166 0.95 -13.07 -18.19
C ASP A 166 1.07 -13.16 -16.66
N ILE A 167 0.99 -12.04 -15.95
CA ILE A 167 1.03 -12.00 -14.46
C ILE A 167 -0.37 -12.01 -13.83
N SER A 168 -1.39 -11.55 -14.56
CA SER A 168 -2.76 -11.42 -14.05
C SER A 168 -3.56 -12.70 -14.20
N HIS A 169 -3.23 -13.56 -15.16
CA HIS A 169 -3.89 -14.87 -15.36
C HIS A 169 -3.13 -16.00 -14.68
N ASP A 170 -1.81 -15.90 -14.55
CA ASP A 170 -1.00 -16.86 -13.82
C ASP A 170 -0.83 -16.43 -12.35
N LYS A 171 -1.47 -17.16 -11.44
CA LYS A 171 -1.38 -16.91 -10.00
C LYS A 171 0.00 -17.24 -9.43
N ASP A 172 0.73 -18.17 -10.06
CA ASP A 172 1.98 -18.72 -9.55
C ASP A 172 3.21 -17.99 -10.10
N ASN A 173 3.01 -17.06 -11.03
CA ASN A 173 4.05 -16.12 -11.48
C ASN A 173 4.64 -15.34 -10.29
N GLY A 174 5.89 -14.90 -10.42
CA GLY A 174 6.58 -14.12 -9.40
C GLY A 174 7.01 -14.92 -8.17
N VAL A 175 7.29 -14.19 -7.09
CA VAL A 175 7.83 -14.73 -5.84
C VAL A 175 6.88 -14.40 -4.68
N VAL A 176 6.74 -15.33 -3.75
CA VAL A 176 5.96 -15.12 -2.52
C VAL A 176 6.60 -14.00 -1.71
N PHE A 177 5.83 -12.97 -1.41
CA PHE A 177 6.26 -11.82 -0.63
C PHE A 177 5.59 -11.82 0.73
N SER A 178 6.41 -11.88 1.78
CA SER A 178 5.94 -11.55 3.12
C SER A 178 5.62 -10.05 3.21
N PRO A 179 4.81 -9.62 4.19
CA PRO A 179 4.61 -8.20 4.47
C PRO A 179 5.92 -7.43 4.72
N TYR A 180 6.92 -8.08 5.31
CA TYR A 180 8.25 -7.50 5.51
C TYR A 180 8.98 -7.26 4.19
N MET A 181 9.01 -8.26 3.30
CA MET A 181 9.62 -8.14 1.97
C MET A 181 8.94 -7.03 1.16
N LEU A 182 7.61 -6.96 1.21
CA LEU A 182 6.86 -5.90 0.53
C LEU A 182 7.19 -4.51 1.11
N ALA A 183 7.26 -4.38 2.43
CA ALA A 183 7.65 -3.13 3.09
C ALA A 183 9.09 -2.71 2.73
N LEU A 184 10.01 -3.68 2.63
CA LEU A 184 11.38 -3.44 2.23
C LEU A 184 11.48 -2.96 0.77
N ALA A 185 10.69 -3.54 -0.15
CA ALA A 185 10.63 -3.07 -1.54
C ALA A 185 10.08 -1.65 -1.65
N MET A 186 9.00 -1.34 -0.91
CA MET A 186 8.46 0.02 -0.81
C MET A 186 9.50 1.01 -0.25
N TRP A 187 10.25 0.60 0.77
CA TRP A 187 11.29 1.40 1.40
C TRP A 187 12.47 1.66 0.44
N GLN A 188 12.93 0.62 -0.25
CA GLN A 188 13.98 0.70 -1.26
C GLN A 188 13.62 1.70 -2.36
N LEU A 189 12.45 1.55 -3.00
CA LEU A 189 11.98 2.45 -4.05
C LEU A 189 11.89 3.90 -3.56
N ARG A 190 11.46 4.12 -2.31
CA ARG A 190 11.43 5.45 -1.71
C ARG A 190 12.81 6.06 -1.53
N LEU A 191 13.80 5.27 -1.08
CA LEU A 191 15.20 5.70 -0.93
C LEU A 191 15.89 5.93 -2.27
N GLU A 192 15.52 5.15 -3.29
CA GLU A 192 15.97 5.33 -4.68
C GLU A 192 15.34 6.58 -5.34
N GLY A 193 14.37 7.21 -4.69
CA GLY A 193 13.86 8.54 -5.04
C GLY A 193 12.53 8.54 -5.79
N CYS A 194 11.83 7.41 -5.88
CA CYS A 194 10.47 7.35 -6.42
C CYS A 194 9.55 8.37 -5.71
N HIS A 195 8.69 9.04 -6.49
CA HIS A 195 7.76 10.05 -5.98
C HIS A 195 6.61 9.45 -5.18
N ASN A 196 6.25 8.22 -5.51
CA ASN A 196 5.18 7.46 -4.87
C ASN A 196 5.49 5.96 -4.93
N ILE A 197 4.68 5.18 -4.24
CA ILE A 197 4.60 3.73 -4.41
C ILE A 197 3.27 3.40 -5.07
N ASN A 198 3.32 2.74 -6.23
CA ASN A 198 2.15 2.32 -6.98
C ASN A 198 1.98 0.79 -6.87
N LEU A 199 0.88 0.35 -6.28
CA LEU A 199 0.57 -1.07 -6.06
C LEU A 199 -0.42 -1.51 -7.14
N VAL A 200 0.10 -2.23 -8.14
CA VAL A 200 -0.61 -2.56 -9.39
C VAL A 200 -0.22 -3.97 -9.86
N GLY A 201 -0.37 -4.30 -11.15
CA GLY A 201 -0.13 -5.64 -11.69
C GLY A 201 -1.45 -6.34 -11.99
N GLY A 202 -1.75 -7.41 -11.26
CA GLY A 202 -3.08 -8.03 -11.21
C GLY A 202 -4.12 -7.14 -10.53
N GLU A 203 -4.99 -7.72 -9.70
CA GLU A 203 -5.90 -6.92 -8.86
C GLU A 203 -5.27 -6.69 -7.47
N PRO A 204 -4.79 -5.49 -7.11
CA PRO A 204 -4.09 -5.30 -5.84
C PRO A 204 -5.00 -5.47 -4.61
N THR A 205 -6.32 -5.25 -4.71
CA THR A 205 -7.21 -5.36 -3.55
C THR A 205 -7.29 -6.78 -2.96
N ILE A 206 -7.04 -7.82 -3.76
CA ILE A 206 -6.99 -9.20 -3.25
C ILE A 206 -5.75 -9.47 -2.37
N HIS A 207 -4.81 -8.51 -2.27
CA HIS A 207 -3.60 -8.58 -1.45
C HIS A 207 -3.63 -7.64 -0.23
N LEU A 208 -4.80 -7.09 0.12
CA LEU A 208 -4.94 -6.10 1.19
C LEU A 208 -4.33 -6.52 2.53
N HIS A 209 -4.44 -7.79 2.91
CA HIS A 209 -3.85 -8.32 4.14
C HIS A 209 -2.33 -8.12 4.18
N THR A 210 -1.63 -8.39 3.08
CA THR A 210 -0.17 -8.19 2.96
C THR A 210 0.16 -6.70 2.81
N ILE A 211 -0.59 -5.96 2.00
CA ILE A 211 -0.33 -4.55 1.71
C ILE A 211 -0.47 -3.68 2.96
N VAL A 212 -1.56 -3.81 3.71
CA VAL A 212 -1.81 -2.97 4.89
C VAL A 212 -0.81 -3.29 6.00
N GLU A 213 -0.45 -4.57 6.17
CA GLU A 213 0.61 -4.96 7.11
C GLU A 213 1.98 -4.43 6.68
N ALA A 214 2.34 -4.51 5.40
CA ALA A 214 3.59 -3.95 4.88
C ALA A 214 3.68 -2.43 5.13
N ILE A 215 2.59 -1.69 4.84
CA ILE A 215 2.49 -0.26 5.16
C ILE A 215 2.68 -0.03 6.65
N ASN A 216 2.16 -0.90 7.53
CA ASN A 216 2.37 -0.79 8.97
C ASN A 216 3.84 -1.00 9.39
N LEU A 217 4.53 -1.95 8.75
CA LEU A 217 5.93 -2.29 9.02
C LEU A 217 6.93 -1.22 8.59
N LEU A 218 6.56 -0.30 7.68
CA LEU A 218 7.42 0.82 7.25
C LEU A 218 7.97 1.68 8.41
N ARG A 219 7.41 1.59 9.63
CA ARG A 219 7.90 2.29 10.82
C ARG A 219 9.23 1.77 11.37
N PHE A 220 9.64 0.57 10.98
CA PHE A 220 10.82 -0.13 11.51
C PHE A 220 12.06 -0.02 10.62
N PHE A 221 11.88 0.37 9.36
CA PHE A 221 12.99 0.48 8.42
C PHE A 221 13.77 1.78 8.65
N ASN A 222 15.08 1.63 8.86
CA ASN A 222 16.05 2.70 8.94
C ASN A 222 17.28 2.46 8.04
N SER A 223 17.36 1.29 7.42
CA SER A 223 18.45 0.87 6.53
C SER A 223 17.93 -0.14 5.50
N LEU A 224 18.77 -0.47 4.51
CA LEU A 224 18.49 -1.44 3.45
C LEU A 224 19.01 -2.86 3.79
N SER A 225 18.97 -3.24 5.07
CA SER A 225 19.30 -4.61 5.48
C SER A 225 18.29 -5.61 4.94
N GLY A 226 18.75 -6.72 4.35
CA GLY A 226 17.89 -7.80 3.83
C GLY A 226 17.41 -7.61 2.40
N VAL A 227 17.86 -6.57 1.68
CA VAL A 227 17.41 -6.30 0.29
C VAL A 227 17.68 -7.47 -0.65
N GLY A 228 18.72 -8.28 -0.38
CA GLY A 228 18.99 -9.50 -1.16
C GLY A 228 17.78 -10.45 -1.31
N GLU A 229 16.87 -10.47 -0.33
CA GLU A 229 15.67 -11.32 -0.36
C GLU A 229 14.66 -10.89 -1.44
N ILE A 230 14.64 -9.60 -1.80
CA ILE A 230 13.69 -9.03 -2.77
C ILE A 230 14.33 -8.78 -4.14
N MET A 231 15.66 -8.80 -4.28
CA MET A 231 16.33 -8.44 -5.53
C MET A 231 15.99 -9.37 -6.71
N SER A 232 15.54 -10.60 -6.46
CA SER A 232 15.17 -11.56 -7.51
C SER A 232 14.04 -11.08 -8.42
N VAL A 233 13.23 -10.13 -7.97
CA VAL A 233 12.10 -9.54 -8.73
C VAL A 233 12.26 -8.02 -8.92
N LYS A 234 13.46 -7.46 -8.70
CA LYS A 234 13.77 -6.07 -9.09
C LYS A 234 13.97 -6.02 -10.61
N ALA A 235 13.07 -5.36 -11.34
CA ALA A 235 13.09 -5.42 -12.82
C ALA A 235 14.02 -4.40 -13.50
N ASP A 236 14.56 -3.44 -12.74
CA ASP A 236 15.48 -2.41 -13.26
C ASP A 236 16.74 -2.28 -12.40
N ALA A 237 17.89 -2.14 -13.07
CA ALA A 237 19.15 -1.75 -12.44
C ALA A 237 19.14 -0.23 -12.20
N PHE A 238 18.49 0.20 -11.12
CA PHE A 238 18.52 1.60 -10.74
C PHE A 238 19.83 1.93 -10.03
N ILE A 239 20.76 2.51 -10.79
CA ILE A 239 21.90 3.21 -10.22
C ILE A 239 21.43 4.66 -10.09
N PRO A 240 21.41 5.25 -8.88
CA PRO A 240 21.13 6.68 -8.75
C PRO A 240 22.22 7.40 -9.54
N TYR A 241 21.92 7.81 -10.77
CA TYR A 241 22.81 8.66 -11.55
C TYR A 241 23.12 9.86 -10.66
N ARG A 242 24.40 10.04 -10.31
CA ARG A 242 24.87 11.34 -9.83
C ARG A 242 24.64 12.29 -11.01
N MET A 243 23.55 13.06 -10.95
CA MET A 243 23.48 14.33 -11.69
C MET A 243 24.54 15.27 -11.13
#